data_AF-A0A9E3BMZ0-F1
#
_entry.id   AF-A0A9E3BMZ0-F1
#
_cell.length_a   1.000
_cell.length_b   1.000
_cell.length_c   1.000
_cell.angle_alpha   90.00
_cell.angle_beta   90.00
_cell.angle_gamma   90.00
#
_symmetry.space_group_name_H-M   'P 1'
#
loop_
_entity.id
_entity.type
_entity.pdbx_description
1 polymer ?
#
loop_
_entity_poly.entity_id
_entity_poly.type
_entity_poly.pdbx_seq_one_letter_code
_entity_poly.pdbx_strand_id
1 'polypeptide(L)' 'MSRIRAVLLDIDGTLIDSNDAHARSYVDAGKELGVEMSFQEVRDRIGKG' A
#
# COMPACT_ATOMS: atom_id res chain seq x y z
N MET A 1 -33.66 -0.88 -15.80
CA MET A 1 -32.32 -0.88 -15.16
C MET A 1 -31.85 0.56 -15.06
N SER A 2 -31.51 1.04 -13.88
CA SER A 2 -30.87 2.36 -13.77
C SER A 2 -29.46 2.27 -14.36
N ARG A 3 -29.08 3.29 -15.14
CA ARG A 3 -27.75 3.39 -15.75
C ARG A 3 -26.81 4.04 -14.73
N ILE A 4 -25.68 3.41 -14.41
CA ILE A 4 -24.64 4.05 -13.60
C ILE A 4 -24.20 5.33 -14.30
N ARG A 5 -24.20 6.44 -13.55
CA ARG A 5 -23.92 7.80 -14.07
C ARG A 5 -22.51 8.29 -13.73
N ALA A 6 -21.92 7.74 -12.67
CA ALA A 6 -20.57 8.06 -12.23
C ALA A 6 -20.01 6.91 -11.38
N VAL A 7 -18.68 6.80 -11.35
CA VAL A 7 -17.93 5.88 -10.49
C VAL A 7 -16.77 6.68 -9.89
N LEU A 8 -16.55 6.52 -8.59
CA LEU A 8 -15.36 7.03 -7.90
C LEU A 8 -14.47 5.82 -7.61
N LEU A 9 -13.18 5.97 -7.93
CA LEU A 9 -12.19 4.94 -7.73
C LEU A 9 -11.12 5.51 -6.80
N ASP A 10 -10.70 4.67 -5.85
CA ASP A 10 -9.50 4.91 -5.08
C ASP A 10 -8.25 4.71 -5.97
N ILE A 11 -7.10 5.23 -5.54
CA ILE A 11 -5.85 5.11 -6.28
C ILE A 11 -5.09 3.87 -5.81
N ASP A 12 -4.67 3.86 -4.56
CA ASP A 12 -3.75 2.85 -4.03
C ASP A 12 -4.46 1.51 -3.79
N GLY A 13 -3.89 0.44 -4.32
CA GLY A 13 -4.50 -0.89 -4.28
C GLY A 13 -5.78 -1.03 -5.13
N THR A 14 -6.22 0.04 -5.82
CA THR A 14 -7.39 0.02 -6.72
C THR A 14 -6.99 0.31 -8.17
N LEU A 15 -6.46 1.50 -8.46
CA LEU A 15 -5.95 1.85 -9.78
C LEU A 15 -4.47 1.51 -9.93
N ILE A 16 -3.72 1.46 -8.84
CA ILE A 16 -2.29 1.20 -8.80
C ILE A 16 -2.00 0.03 -7.84
N ASP A 17 -1.25 -0.97 -8.28
CA ASP A 17 -0.71 -2.01 -7.41
C ASP A 17 0.50 -1.47 -6.62
N SER A 18 0.22 -0.63 -5.62
CA SER A 18 1.23 0.14 -4.88
C SER A 18 1.66 -0.52 -3.56
N ASN A 19 1.02 -1.61 -3.12
CA ASN A 19 1.22 -2.17 -1.78
C ASN A 19 2.65 -2.67 -1.53
N ASP A 20 3.27 -3.30 -2.51
CA ASP A 20 4.66 -3.75 -2.40
C ASP A 20 5.65 -2.58 -2.43
N ALA A 21 5.33 -1.52 -3.17
CA ALA A 21 6.15 -0.31 -3.21
C ALA A 21 6.15 0.39 -1.85
N HIS A 22 4.98 0.50 -1.23
CA HIS A 22 4.86 1.01 0.14
C HIS A 22 5.65 0.15 1.14
N ALA A 23 5.58 -1.18 1.03
CA ALA A 23 6.30 -2.05 1.96
C ALA A 23 7.82 -1.88 1.84
N ARG A 24 8.35 -1.74 0.62
CA ARG A 24 9.78 -1.45 0.41
C ARG A 24 10.18 -0.11 0.98
N SER A 25 9.40 0.95 0.75
CA SER A 25 9.73 2.28 1.26
C SER A 25 9.80 2.31 2.79
N TYR A 26 8.92 1.58 3.47
CA TYR A 26 8.96 1.45 4.92
C TYR A 26 10.19 0.68 5.41
N VAL A 27 10.58 -0.40 4.75
CA VAL A 27 11.82 -1.14 5.06
C VAL A 27 13.05 -0.24 4.89
N ASP A 28 13.11 0.53 3.80
CA ASP A 28 14.25 1.40 3.51
C ASP A 28 14.34 2.55 4.53
N ALA A 29 13.20 3.17 4.87
CA ALA A 29 13.14 4.18 5.94
C ALA A 29 13.51 3.59 7.31
N GLY A 30 13.11 2.35 7.61
CA GLY A 30 13.48 1.64 8.83
C GLY A 30 15.00 1.49 8.96
N LYS A 31 15.68 1.08 7.90
CA LYS A 31 17.15 0.96 7.86
C LYS A 31 17.85 2.28 8.14
N GLU A 32 17.37 3.38 7.55
CA GLU A 32 17.92 4.73 7.80
C GLU A 32 17.81 5.14 9.27
N LEU A 33 16.80 4.64 9.97
CA LEU A 33 16.55 4.90 11.39
C LEU A 33 17.18 3.85 12.32
N GLY A 34 17.89 2.85 11.80
CA GLY A 34 18.46 1.75 12.57
C GLY A 34 17.42 0.77 13.12
N VAL A 35 16.23 0.70 12.48
CA VAL A 35 15.15 -0.23 12.82
C VAL A 35 15.11 -1.35 11.78
N GLU A 36 15.43 -2.56 12.22
CA GLU A 36 15.32 -3.77 11.39
C GLU A 36 13.87 -4.24 11.30
N MET A 37 13.37 -4.37 10.08
CA MET A 37 12.03 -4.89 9.79
C MET A 37 12.07 -5.69 8.49
N SER A 38 11.42 -6.86 8.47
CA SER A 38 11.33 -7.63 7.24
C SER A 38 10.26 -7.07 6.30
N PHE A 39 10.47 -7.23 4.99
CA PHE A 39 9.48 -6.85 3.99
C PHE A 39 8.12 -7.50 4.23
N GLN A 40 8.08 -8.79 4.58
CA GLN A 40 6.82 -9.50 4.80
C GLN A 40 6.05 -8.96 5.99
N GLU A 41 6.74 -8.69 7.12
CA GLU A 41 6.12 -8.10 8.31
C GLU A 41 5.49 -6.75 7.99
N VAL A 42 6.18 -5.90 7.22
CA VAL A 42 5.64 -4.61 6.78
C VAL A 42 4.48 -4.81 5.82
N ARG A 43 4.63 -5.68 4.81
CA ARG A 43 3.64 -5.93 3.77
C ARG A 43 2.31 -6.45 4.33
N ASP A 44 2.37 -7.27 5.37
CA ASP A 44 1.20 -7.78 6.10
C ASP A 44 0.49 -6.70 6.92
N ARG A 45 1.06 -5.51 7.07
CA ARG A 45 0.45 -4.34 7.73
C ARG A 45 -0.16 -3.34 6.75
N ILE A 46 0.16 -3.42 5.45
CA ILE A 46 -0.31 -2.47 4.44
C ILE A 46 -1.73 -2.80 4.00
N GLY A 47 -2.53 -1.75 3.74
CA GLY A 47 -3.90 -1.87 3.24
C GLY A 47 -4.94 -2.22 4.31
N LYS A 48 -4.65 -1.92 5.59
CA LYS A 48 -5.53 -2.26 6.73
C LYS A 48 -6.60 -1.22 7.06
N GLY A 49 -6.65 -0.10 6.34
CA GLY A 49 -7.59 1.00 6.61
C GLY A 49 -7.17 1.75 7.87
#